data_AF-A0A1T3P1P3-F1
#
_entry.id   AF-A0A1T3P1P3-F1
#
_cell.length_a   1.000
_cell.length_b   1.000
_cell.length_c   1.000
_cell.angle_alpha   90.00
_cell.angle_beta   90.00
_cell.angle_gamma   90.00
#
_symmetry.space_group_name_H-M   'P 1'
#
loop_
_entity.id
_entity.type
_entity.pdbx_description
1 polymer ?
#
loop_
_entity_poly.entity_id
_entity_poly.type
_entity_poly.pdbx_seq_one_letter_code
_entity_poly.pdbx_strand_id
1 'polypeptide(L)'
;MLYDDSTQYVEVPVTSAAGESPTAIDLAFTALGLPLPDLPTWHPAELTTGGAQLLVGPGGVDLTPGRYSVHVRVAADPETVILRSGTLTIR
;
A
#
# COMPACT_ATOMS: atom_id res chain seq x y z
N MET A 1 16.63 7.14 -24.55
CA MET A 1 16.44 7.06 -23.08
C MET A 1 14.94 7.09 -22.87
N LEU A 2 14.30 5.92 -22.79
CA LEU A 2 12.85 5.82 -22.57
C LEU A 2 12.63 6.11 -21.08
N TYR A 3 11.95 7.23 -20.78
CA TYR A 3 11.42 7.48 -19.45
C TYR A 3 10.13 6.66 -19.34
N ASP A 4 10.12 5.66 -18.45
CA ASP A 4 8.92 4.92 -18.12
C ASP A 4 8.09 5.81 -17.16
N ASP A 5 7.15 6.57 -17.71
CA ASP A 5 6.19 7.41 -16.97
C ASP A 5 4.93 6.58 -16.60
N SER A 6 5.12 5.30 -16.30
CA SER A 6 3.99 4.40 -15.99
C SER A 6 3.49 4.71 -14.58
N THR A 7 2.35 5.40 -14.51
CA THR A 7 1.51 5.46 -13.32
C THR A 7 0.76 4.15 -13.15
N GLN A 8 0.84 3.55 -11.96
CA GLN A 8 0.11 2.32 -11.62
C GLN A 8 -0.61 2.50 -10.29
N TYR A 9 -1.88 2.09 -10.23
CA TYR A 9 -2.61 2.02 -8.98
C TYR A 9 -2.37 0.67 -8.31
N VAL A 10 -1.98 0.72 -7.03
CA VAL A 10 -1.96 -0.45 -6.16
C VAL A 10 -3.31 -0.53 -5.48
N GLU A 11 -4.13 -1.49 -5.89
CA GLU A 11 -5.40 -1.80 -5.24
C GLU A 11 -5.21 -2.90 -4.19
N VAL A 12 -5.66 -2.62 -2.96
CA VAL A 12 -5.67 -3.55 -1.85
C VAL A 12 -7.12 -3.82 -1.46
N PRO A 13 -7.63 -5.05 -1.60
CA PRO A 13 -8.96 -5.40 -1.13
C PRO A 13 -8.97 -5.34 0.40
N VAL A 14 -9.96 -4.65 0.96
CA VAL A 14 -10.11 -4.52 2.41
C VAL A 14 -11.52 -4.94 2.76
N THR A 15 -11.64 -6.04 3.50
CA THR A 15 -12.92 -6.54 4.00
C THR A 15 -12.95 -6.38 5.51
N SER A 16 -13.92 -5.62 6.01
CA SER A 16 -14.22 -5.55 7.44
C SER A 16 -15.45 -6.39 7.78
N ALA A 17 -15.57 -6.78 9.04
CA ALA A 17 -16.80 -7.38 9.54
C ALA A 17 -17.95 -6.35 9.44
N ALA A 18 -19.17 -6.83 9.20
CA ALA A 18 -20.33 -5.96 8.97
C ALA A 18 -20.51 -4.94 10.10
N GLY A 19 -20.32 -3.64 9.77
CA GLY A 19 -20.54 -2.51 10.68
C GLY A 19 -19.28 -1.71 11.05
N GLU A 20 -18.09 -2.22 10.79
CA GLU A 20 -16.83 -1.49 11.03
C GLU A 20 -16.28 -0.98 9.72
N SER A 21 -16.30 0.34 9.49
CA SER A 21 -15.58 0.92 8.36
C SER A 21 -14.18 1.28 8.82
N PRO A 22 -13.10 0.83 8.15
CA PRO A 22 -11.77 1.32 8.45
C PRO A 22 -11.75 2.84 8.31
N THR A 23 -11.20 3.53 9.29
CA THR A 23 -11.18 5.00 9.31
C THR A 23 -9.99 5.56 8.53
N ALA A 24 -8.90 4.78 8.44
CA ALA A 24 -7.77 5.05 7.58
C ALA A 24 -7.03 3.76 7.19
N ILE A 25 -6.46 3.77 5.98
CA ILE A 25 -5.61 2.70 5.48
C ILE A 25 -4.34 3.32 4.92
N ASP A 26 -3.20 2.84 5.40
CA ASP A 26 -1.90 3.24 4.89
C ASP A 26 -1.17 2.05 4.27
N LEU A 27 -0.35 2.31 3.27
CA LEU A 27 0.51 1.33 2.61
C LEU A 27 1.98 1.64 2.85
N ALA A 28 2.78 0.59 3.03
CA ALA A 28 4.23 0.67 3.06
C ALA A 28 4.83 -0.36 2.10
N PHE A 29 5.98 -0.01 1.53
CA PHE A 29 6.68 -0.84 0.55
C PHE A 29 8.06 -1.21 1.05
N THR A 30 8.42 -2.48 0.95
CA THR A 30 9.74 -3.01 1.29
C THR A 30 10.25 -3.88 0.17
N ALA A 31 11.57 -3.90 -0.06
CA ALA A 31 12.13 -4.79 -1.07
C ALA A 31 11.75 -6.25 -0.78
N LEU A 32 11.41 -6.99 -1.83
CA LEU A 32 10.92 -8.37 -1.69
C LEU A 32 11.97 -9.24 -0.99
N GLY A 33 11.56 -9.92 0.08
CA GLY A 33 12.43 -10.77 0.89
C GLY A 33 13.07 -10.08 2.10
N LEU A 34 12.90 -8.76 2.24
CA LEU A 34 13.27 -8.04 3.45
C LEU A 34 12.08 -7.97 4.43
N PRO A 35 12.34 -7.96 5.74
CA PRO A 35 11.30 -7.69 6.74
C PRO A 35 10.81 -6.25 6.62
N LEU A 36 9.62 -5.98 7.18
CA LEU A 36 9.16 -4.61 7.41
C LEU A 36 10.14 -3.94 8.39
N PRO A 37 10.69 -2.74 8.10
CA PRO A 37 11.58 -2.05 9.03
C PRO A 37 10.82 -1.59 10.28
N ASP A 38 11.55 -1.37 11.37
CA ASP A 38 10.99 -0.89 12.64
C ASP A 38 10.29 0.47 12.51
N LEU A 39 10.74 1.28 11.55
CA LEU A 39 10.15 2.57 11.19
C LEU A 39 9.86 2.61 9.68
N PRO A 40 8.72 2.05 9.22
CA PRO A 40 8.35 2.08 7.82
C PRO A 40 7.84 3.47 7.43
N THR A 41 8.10 3.84 6.17
CA THR A 41 7.40 4.96 5.55
C THR A 41 6.01 4.49 5.13
N TRP A 42 4.99 5.03 5.80
CA TRP A 42 3.59 4.77 5.51
C TRP A 42 3.02 5.87 4.60
N HIS A 43 2.25 5.46 3.60
CA HIS A 43 1.60 6.35 2.64
C HIS A 43 0.08 6.18 2.74
N PRO A 44 -0.69 7.26 2.89
CA PRO A 44 -2.14 7.17 2.99
C PRO A 44 -2.73 6.69 1.67
N ALA A 45 -3.56 5.65 1.72
CA ALA A 45 -4.31 5.17 0.59
C ALA A 45 -5.71 5.78 0.57
N GLU A 46 -6.23 6.01 -0.63
CA GLU A 46 -7.61 6.45 -0.82
C GLU A 46 -8.56 5.27 -0.64
N LEU A 47 -9.57 5.43 0.23
CA LEU A 47 -10.61 4.42 0.42
C LEU A 47 -11.60 4.45 -0.75
N THR A 48 -11.88 3.28 -1.30
CA THR A 48 -12.87 3.08 -2.36
C THR A 48 -13.94 2.09 -1.88
N THR A 49 -15.03 1.96 -2.64
CA THR A 49 -16.13 1.01 -2.32
C THR A 49 -15.66 -0.44 -2.20
N GLY A 50 -14.49 -0.80 -2.75
CA GLY A 50 -13.95 -2.17 -2.75
C GLY A 50 -12.66 -2.36 -1.94
N GLY A 51 -12.09 -1.30 -1.35
CA GLY A 51 -10.81 -1.40 -0.65
C GLY A 51 -10.07 -0.08 -0.52
N ALA A 52 -8.77 -0.12 -0.75
CA ALA A 52 -7.91 1.06 -0.76
C ALA A 52 -7.02 1.09 -2.00
N GLN A 53 -6.77 2.29 -2.54
CA GLN A 53 -5.92 2.50 -3.69
C GLN A 53 -4.81 3.52 -3.38
N LEU A 54 -3.62 3.29 -3.94
CA LEU A 54 -2.52 4.24 -3.88
C LEU A 54 -1.84 4.34 -5.25
N LEU A 55 -1.63 5.57 -5.70
CA LEU A 55 -0.87 5.84 -6.92
C LEU A 55 0.62 5.61 -6.66
N VAL A 56 1.23 4.76 -7.48
CA VAL A 56 2.68 4.53 -7.52
C VAL A 56 3.22 5.02 -8.86
N GLY A 57 4.31 5.79 -8.80
CA GLY A 57 4.89 6.51 -9.94
C GLY A 57 4.57 8.01 -9.89
N PRO A 58 4.73 8.72 -11.03
CA PRO A 58 4.65 10.17 -11.09
C PRO A 58 3.33 10.73 -10.54
N GLY A 59 3.44 11.65 -9.58
CA GLY A 59 2.29 12.23 -8.88
C GLY A 59 1.79 11.42 -7.67
N GLY A 60 2.40 10.27 -7.38
CA GLY A 60 2.12 9.43 -6.22
C GLY A 60 3.38 9.08 -5.44
N VAL A 61 3.53 7.81 -5.06
CA VAL A 61 4.74 7.31 -4.39
C VAL A 61 5.77 6.91 -5.44
N ASP A 62 6.92 7.58 -5.43
CA ASP A 62 8.05 7.22 -6.27
C ASP A 62 8.80 6.02 -5.69
N LEU A 63 8.74 4.90 -6.41
CA LEU A 63 9.52 3.69 -6.13
C LEU A 63 10.51 3.46 -7.27
N THR A 64 11.73 3.11 -6.93
CA THR A 64 12.71 2.68 -7.94
C THR A 64 12.26 1.37 -8.59
N PRO A 65 12.66 1.09 -9.85
CA PRO A 65 12.41 -0.21 -10.48
C PRO A 65 12.87 -1.37 -9.59
N GLY A 66 12.00 -2.36 -9.39
CA GLY A 66 12.24 -3.42 -8.42
C GLY A 66 10.99 -4.19 -8.02
N ARG A 67 11.18 -5.18 -7.12
CA ARG A 67 10.11 -5.99 -6.56
C ARG A 67 9.95 -5.66 -5.09
N TYR A 68 8.71 -5.39 -4.68
CA TYR A 68 8.37 -4.95 -3.33
C TYR A 68 7.33 -5.88 -2.71
N SER A 69 7.41 -6.09 -1.40
CA SER A 69 6.27 -6.50 -0.58
C SER A 69 5.43 -5.26 -0.26
N VAL A 70 4.11 -5.42 -0.35
CA VAL A 70 3.14 -4.38 0.04
C VAL A 70 2.62 -4.74 1.43
N HIS A 71 2.78 -3.80 2.35
CA HIS A 71 2.27 -3.87 3.71
C HIS A 71 1.13 -2.89 3.87
N VAL A 72 0.11 -3.27 4.63
CA VAL A 72 -1.10 -2.50 4.87
C VAL A 72 -1.20 -2.27 6.37
N ARG A 73 -1.42 -1.03 6.77
CA ARG A 73 -1.80 -0.66 8.12
C ARG A 73 -3.25 -0.20 8.07
N VAL A 74 -4.11 -0.93 8.77
CA VAL A 74 -5.52 -0.58 8.91
C VAL A 74 -5.70 0.03 10.29
N ALA A 75 -6.07 1.31 10.33
CA ALA A 75 -6.49 1.95 11.56
C ALA A 75 -8.00 1.69 11.73
N ALA A 76 -8.35 0.86 12.70
CA ALA A 76 -9.68 0.73 13.24
C ALA A 76 -9.61 1.10 14.73
N ASP A 77 -10.63 1.76 15.28
CA ASP A 77 -10.68 2.02 16.73
C ASP A 77 -11.21 0.76 17.41
N PRO A 78 -10.48 0.12 18.36
CA PRO A 78 -9.26 0.58 19.07
C PRO A 78 -7.93 -0.03 18.58
N GLU A 79 -7.94 -0.89 17.56
CA GLU A 79 -6.77 -1.65 17.15
C GLU A 79 -6.21 -1.25 15.78
N THR A 80 -4.89 -1.03 15.74
CA THR A 80 -4.16 -0.90 14.47
C THR A 80 -3.57 -2.24 14.07
N VAL A 81 -3.99 -2.77 12.91
CA VAL A 81 -3.52 -4.04 12.38
C VAL A 81 -2.55 -3.81 11.22
N ILE A 82 -1.40 -4.48 11.23
CA ILE A 82 -0.42 -4.46 10.14
C ILE A 82 -0.36 -5.83 9.46
N LEU A 83 -0.60 -5.88 8.15
CA LEU A 83 -0.65 -7.10 7.35
C LEU A 83 0.23 -6.97 6.11
N ARG A 84 0.76 -8.09 5.61
CA ARG A 84 1.34 -8.15 4.26
C ARG A 84 0.22 -8.49 3.28
N SER A 85 -0.06 -7.60 2.34
CA SER A 85 -1.15 -7.79 1.36
C SER A 85 -0.70 -8.46 0.08
N GLY A 86 0.54 -8.24 -0.37
CA GLY A 86 1.00 -8.83 -1.62
C GLY A 86 2.39 -8.41 -2.05
N THR A 87 2.63 -8.50 -3.36
CA THR A 87 3.89 -8.08 -4.00
C THR A 87 3.62 -7.19 -5.20
N LEU A 88 4.43 -6.14 -5.34
CA LEU A 88 4.40 -5.18 -6.45
C LEU A 88 5.68 -5.31 -7.28
N THR A 89 5.59 -5.18 -8.60
CA THR A 89 6.75 -5.13 -9.50
C THR A 89 6.72 -3.85 -10.30
N ILE A 90 7.74 -3.00 -10.12
CA ILE A 90 7.96 -1.77 -10.88
C ILE A 90 9.05 -2.07 -11.93
N ARG A 91 8.83 -1.66 -13.18
CA ARG A 91 9.75 -1.90 -14.31
C ARG A 91 10.35 -0.60 -14.82
#